data_AF-A0AAD5UZL7-F1
#
_entry.id   AF-A0AAD5UZL7-F1
#
_cell.length_a   1.000
_cell.length_b   1.000
_cell.length_c   1.000
_cell.angle_alpha   90.00
_cell.angle_beta   90.00
_cell.angle_gamma   90.00
#
_symmetry.space_group_name_H-M   'P 1'
#
loop_
_entity.id
_entity.type
_entity.pdbx_description
1 polymer ?
#
loop_
_entity_poly.entity_id
_entity_poly.type
_entity_poly.pdbx_seq_one_letter_code
_entity_poly.pdbx_strand_id
1 'polypeptide(L)'
;MGFITTALTLGLSLLPQSVAGVPHVAQVKRASEITHTGISYWGHAGLGACGFLNTDNDPIVGISTIVFGTGGNCNQWMEVTNVANGKTVLVQTRDSCTGCGRNDILLSPSAFASIGDLNLGILNVQWHFKAKDFTPSITLVPPTPVPSSSSVSSINNTQITPTIPVTTLSSPVSTISGTTGAPITIGSPPVTIIPSSPAPSPIGTTGVVTSVPVSATPLPVPSSPA
;
A
#
# COMPACT_ATOMS: atom_id res chain seq x y z
N MET A 1 -21.00 -48.76 -80.58
CA MET A 1 -21.13 -47.30 -80.76
C MET A 1 -22.53 -46.92 -80.38
N GLY A 2 -22.71 -45.95 -79.47
CA GLY A 2 -24.03 -45.42 -79.11
C GLY A 2 -24.08 -44.99 -77.65
N PHE A 3 -23.74 -43.74 -77.36
CA PHE A 3 -24.09 -43.10 -76.09
C PHE A 3 -25.08 -41.97 -76.36
N ILE A 4 -26.14 -42.03 -75.57
CA ILE A 4 -27.40 -41.30 -75.68
C ILE A 4 -27.24 -39.97 -74.95
N THR A 5 -27.82 -38.93 -75.56
CA THR A 5 -27.94 -37.56 -75.08
C THR A 5 -28.90 -37.38 -73.90
N THR A 6 -28.73 -36.24 -73.23
CA THR A 6 -29.60 -35.54 -72.25
C THR A 6 -29.43 -35.97 -70.77
N ALA A 7 -29.40 -35.09 -69.78
CA ALA A 7 -30.08 -33.81 -69.67
C ALA A 7 -29.34 -32.77 -68.81
N LEU A 8 -29.58 -31.52 -69.19
CA LEU A 8 -29.37 -30.26 -68.50
C LEU A 8 -30.37 -30.15 -67.33
N THR A 9 -29.94 -29.83 -66.10
CA THR A 9 -30.73 -28.99 -65.17
C THR A 9 -29.92 -28.43 -64.00
N LEU A 10 -29.76 -27.10 -64.06
CA LEU A 10 -30.01 -26.09 -63.01
C LEU A 10 -29.37 -26.30 -61.62
N GLY A 11 -28.27 -25.57 -61.42
CA GLY A 11 -27.64 -25.35 -60.13
C GLY A 11 -28.53 -24.55 -59.18
N LEU A 12 -28.75 -25.11 -57.99
CA LEU A 12 -29.35 -24.43 -56.86
C LEU A 12 -28.20 -23.95 -55.95
N SER A 13 -27.83 -22.67 -56.05
CA SER A 13 -26.85 -22.07 -55.15
C SER A 13 -27.47 -21.91 -53.76
N LEU A 14 -27.02 -22.71 -52.80
CA LEU A 14 -27.27 -22.42 -51.39
C LEU A 14 -26.41 -21.22 -50.99
N LEU A 15 -27.03 -20.06 -50.76
CA LEU A 15 -26.37 -18.97 -50.05
C LEU A 15 -26.21 -19.37 -48.56
N PRO A 16 -25.05 -19.13 -47.94
CA PRO A 16 -24.93 -19.22 -46.49
C PRO A 16 -25.77 -18.12 -45.83
N GLN A 17 -26.70 -18.51 -44.97
CA GLN A 17 -27.48 -17.59 -44.15
C GLN A 17 -26.55 -16.90 -43.14
N SER A 18 -26.45 -15.58 -43.25
CA SER A 18 -25.77 -14.73 -42.28
C SER A 18 -26.55 -14.76 -40.96
N VAL A 19 -25.99 -15.41 -39.93
CA VAL A 19 -26.50 -15.27 -38.57
C VAL A 19 -26.23 -13.83 -38.12
N ALA A 20 -27.32 -13.08 -37.93
CA ALA A 20 -27.30 -11.73 -37.39
C ALA A 20 -26.58 -11.72 -36.03
N GLY A 21 -25.73 -10.71 -35.84
CA GLY A 21 -24.82 -10.57 -34.72
C GLY A 21 -25.52 -10.70 -33.36
N VAL A 22 -24.97 -11.58 -32.53
CA VAL A 22 -25.09 -11.46 -31.08
C VAL A 22 -24.56 -10.06 -30.71
N PRO A 23 -25.28 -9.25 -29.90
CA PRO A 23 -24.67 -8.08 -29.31
C PRO A 23 -23.56 -8.59 -28.40
N HIS A 24 -22.32 -8.55 -28.90
CA HIS A 24 -21.15 -8.58 -28.05
C HIS A 24 -21.35 -7.41 -27.10
N VAL A 25 -21.55 -7.71 -25.82
CA VAL A 25 -21.48 -6.73 -24.75
C VAL A 25 -20.25 -5.90 -25.05
N ALA A 26 -20.46 -4.65 -25.43
CA ALA A 26 -19.37 -3.75 -25.79
C ALA A 26 -18.46 -3.72 -24.57
N GLN A 27 -17.30 -4.37 -24.70
CA GLN A 27 -16.25 -4.30 -23.70
C GLN A 27 -15.98 -2.81 -23.57
N VAL A 28 -16.44 -2.22 -22.47
CA VAL A 28 -16.03 -0.88 -22.08
C VAL A 28 -14.51 -0.97 -22.01
N LYS A 29 -13.83 -0.47 -23.03
CA LYS A 29 -12.38 -0.26 -22.99
C LYS A 29 -12.20 0.62 -21.76
N ARG A 30 -11.79 0.04 -20.64
CA ARG A 30 -11.36 0.82 -19.49
C ARG A 30 -10.35 1.82 -20.05
N ALA A 31 -10.53 3.09 -19.69
CA ALA A 31 -9.49 4.09 -19.89
C ALA A 31 -8.16 3.44 -19.50
N SER A 32 -7.12 3.59 -20.33
CA SER A 32 -5.82 2.96 -20.09
C SER A 32 -5.34 3.36 -18.70
N GLU A 33 -5.50 2.47 -17.73
CA GLU A 33 -5.03 2.67 -16.37
C GLU A 33 -3.51 2.64 -16.43
N ILE A 34 -2.86 3.71 -15.99
CA ILE A 34 -1.40 3.74 -15.92
C ILE A 34 -1.00 2.79 -14.79
N THR A 35 -0.46 1.64 -15.17
CA THR A 35 0.07 0.65 -14.23
C THR A 35 1.47 1.06 -13.78
N HIS A 36 1.69 1.01 -12.48
CA HIS A 36 2.97 1.23 -11.82
C HIS A 36 3.46 -0.10 -11.26
N THR A 37 4.77 -0.30 -11.31
CA THR A 37 5.44 -1.43 -10.66
C THR A 37 6.33 -0.89 -9.55
N GLY A 38 6.24 -1.49 -8.37
CA GLY A 38 6.98 -1.05 -7.20
C GLY A 38 7.00 -2.10 -6.09
N ILE A 39 7.52 -1.67 -4.95
CA ILE A 39 7.60 -2.46 -3.74
C ILE A 39 6.45 -2.05 -2.80
N SER A 40 5.75 -3.03 -2.25
CA SER A 40 4.81 -2.83 -1.17
C SER A 40 5.43 -3.20 0.16
N TYR A 41 5.29 -2.31 1.13
CA TYR A 41 5.53 -2.57 2.54
C TYR A 41 4.17 -2.65 3.26
N TRP A 42 4.19 -2.94 4.56
CA TRP A 42 3.03 -2.71 5.42
C TRP A 42 3.42 -1.98 6.71
N GLY A 43 2.46 -1.25 7.28
CA GLY A 43 2.63 -0.55 8.54
C GLY A 43 1.29 -0.30 9.22
N HIS A 44 1.33 -0.05 10.53
CA HIS A 44 0.14 0.25 11.29
C HIS A 44 -0.52 1.54 10.80
N ALA A 45 -1.84 1.51 10.69
CA ALA A 45 -2.64 2.64 10.28
C ALA A 45 -2.82 3.64 11.44
N GLY A 46 -3.14 4.87 11.08
CA GLY A 46 -3.41 5.95 12.01
C GLY A 46 -4.01 7.15 11.31
N LEU A 47 -3.67 8.34 11.79
CA LEU A 47 -4.04 9.59 11.13
C LEU A 47 -3.23 9.74 9.83
N GLY A 48 -3.89 9.59 8.69
CA GLY A 48 -3.25 9.73 7.39
C GLY A 48 -3.20 11.18 6.92
N ALA A 49 -2.29 11.47 5.99
CA ALA A 49 -2.12 12.78 5.36
C ALA A 49 -3.38 13.32 4.64
N CYS A 50 -4.35 12.44 4.34
CA CYS A 50 -5.66 12.85 3.81
C CYS A 50 -6.63 13.37 4.89
N GLY A 51 -6.22 13.42 6.16
CA GLY A 51 -7.00 13.97 7.27
C GLY A 51 -7.99 13.00 7.91
N PHE A 52 -7.89 11.70 7.62
CA PHE A 52 -8.76 10.66 8.18
C PHE A 52 -7.99 9.78 9.16
N LEU A 53 -8.63 9.44 10.28
CA LEU A 53 -8.16 8.40 11.18
C LEU A 53 -8.57 7.04 10.60
N ASN A 54 -7.59 6.16 10.41
CA ASN A 54 -7.79 4.80 9.91
C ASN A 54 -7.24 3.79 10.91
N THR A 55 -7.67 2.54 10.77
CA THR A 55 -7.30 1.39 11.60
C THR A 55 -6.62 0.31 10.75
N ASP A 56 -5.94 -0.62 11.41
CA ASP A 56 -5.24 -1.72 10.74
C ASP A 56 -6.15 -2.63 9.92
N ASN A 57 -7.45 -2.57 10.17
CA ASN A 57 -8.48 -3.33 9.47
C ASN A 57 -8.96 -2.64 8.18
N ASP A 58 -8.74 -1.33 8.03
CA ASP A 58 -9.19 -0.60 6.86
C ASP A 58 -8.31 -0.91 5.65
N PRO A 59 -8.88 -1.24 4.47
CA PRO A 59 -8.09 -1.51 3.26
C PRO A 59 -7.58 -0.19 2.67
N ILE A 60 -6.46 0.30 3.19
CA ILE A 60 -5.92 1.62 2.85
C ILE A 60 -4.48 1.52 2.34
N VAL A 61 -4.06 2.59 1.67
CA VAL A 61 -2.69 2.72 1.16
C VAL A 61 -2.15 4.14 1.39
N GLY A 62 -0.89 4.19 1.81
CA GLY A 62 -0.02 5.35 1.69
C GLY A 62 0.76 5.29 0.39
N ILE A 63 0.65 6.31 -0.46
CA ILE A 63 1.43 6.42 -1.71
C ILE A 63 2.66 7.29 -1.48
N SER A 64 3.70 7.15 -2.29
CA SER A 64 4.92 7.96 -2.15
C SER A 64 4.60 9.46 -2.13
N THR A 65 5.36 10.22 -1.34
CA THR A 65 5.20 11.68 -1.26
C THR A 65 5.29 12.36 -2.64
N ILE A 66 6.05 11.77 -3.56
CA ILE A 66 6.23 12.26 -4.91
C ILE A 66 4.95 12.11 -5.76
N VAL A 67 4.22 11.00 -5.62
CA VAL A 67 2.94 10.77 -6.30
C VAL A 67 1.79 11.45 -5.55
N PHE A 68 1.91 11.57 -4.23
CA PHE A 68 0.94 12.25 -3.38
C PHE A 68 0.84 13.74 -3.72
N GLY A 69 1.98 14.42 -3.87
CA GLY A 69 2.04 15.85 -4.16
C GLY A 69 1.26 16.66 -3.12
N THR A 70 0.22 17.36 -3.57
CA THR A 70 -0.69 18.15 -2.70
C THR A 70 -1.93 17.38 -2.24
N GLY A 71 -1.94 16.05 -2.36
CA GLY A 71 -3.06 15.21 -1.92
C GLY A 71 -4.20 15.06 -2.95
N GLY A 72 -3.95 15.36 -4.22
CA GLY A 72 -4.98 15.24 -5.27
C GLY A 72 -5.57 13.83 -5.44
N ASN A 73 -4.89 12.80 -4.92
CA ASN A 73 -5.31 11.40 -4.95
C ASN A 73 -5.97 10.92 -3.64
N CYS A 74 -6.19 11.80 -2.67
CA CYS A 74 -6.89 11.43 -1.44
C CYS A 74 -8.27 10.84 -1.74
N ASN A 75 -8.58 9.76 -1.03
CA ASN A 75 -9.83 8.98 -1.13
C ASN A 75 -10.04 8.27 -2.48
N GLN A 76 -9.12 8.40 -3.43
CA GLN A 76 -9.18 7.66 -4.67
C GLN A 76 -8.90 6.18 -4.42
N TRP A 77 -9.63 5.32 -5.11
CA TRP A 77 -9.43 3.89 -5.06
C TRP A 77 -8.25 3.48 -5.94
N MET A 78 -7.54 2.47 -5.48
CA MET A 78 -6.41 1.86 -6.16
C MET A 78 -6.59 0.35 -6.14
N GLU A 79 -6.25 -0.30 -7.24
CA GLU A 79 -6.18 -1.76 -7.29
C GLU A 79 -4.70 -2.15 -7.26
N VAL A 80 -4.36 -3.07 -6.35
CA VAL A 80 -2.99 -3.52 -6.09
C VAL A 80 -2.94 -5.02 -6.28
N THR A 81 -2.04 -5.49 -7.14
CA THR A 81 -1.83 -6.89 -7.47
C THR A 81 -0.44 -7.33 -7.03
N ASN A 82 -0.35 -8.39 -6.23
CA ASN A 82 0.92 -9.04 -5.93
C ASN A 82 1.38 -9.86 -7.16
N VAL A 83 2.58 -9.54 -7.66
CA VAL A 83 3.13 -10.13 -8.87
C VAL A 83 3.46 -11.62 -8.69
N ALA A 84 3.79 -12.04 -7.48
CA ALA A 84 4.23 -13.42 -7.20
C ALA A 84 3.07 -14.43 -7.21
N ASN A 85 1.87 -14.02 -6.76
CA ASN A 85 0.73 -14.92 -6.60
C ASN A 85 -0.53 -14.49 -7.37
N GLY A 86 -0.51 -13.32 -8.03
CA GLY A 86 -1.63 -12.79 -8.80
C GLY A 86 -2.84 -12.34 -7.99
N LYS A 87 -2.76 -12.32 -6.65
CA LYS A 87 -3.84 -11.83 -5.79
C LYS A 87 -3.94 -10.31 -5.87
N THR A 88 -5.17 -9.81 -5.79
CA THR A 88 -5.48 -8.39 -5.94
C THR A 88 -6.32 -7.89 -4.77
N VAL A 89 -6.11 -6.65 -4.37
CA VAL A 89 -6.89 -5.93 -3.37
C VAL A 89 -7.25 -4.53 -3.85
N LEU A 90 -8.47 -4.10 -3.53
CA LEU A 90 -8.88 -2.70 -3.67
C LEU A 90 -8.61 -1.97 -2.37
N VAL A 91 -7.88 -0.87 -2.47
CA VAL A 91 -7.49 -0.03 -1.32
C VAL A 91 -7.80 1.42 -1.60
N GLN A 92 -8.00 2.19 -0.54
CA GLN A 92 -8.22 3.62 -0.65
C GLN A 92 -6.97 4.41 -0.27
N THR A 93 -6.58 5.38 -1.09
CA THR A 93 -5.46 6.27 -0.77
C THR A 93 -5.83 7.17 0.40
N ARG A 94 -5.14 6.99 1.53
CA ARG A 94 -5.41 7.72 2.78
C ARG A 94 -4.19 8.43 3.35
N ASP A 95 -2.99 8.15 2.84
CA ASP A 95 -1.77 8.67 3.44
C ASP A 95 -0.65 9.00 2.41
N SER A 96 0.34 9.75 2.86
CA SER A 96 1.57 10.07 2.14
C SER A 96 2.76 9.37 2.81
N CYS A 97 3.33 8.39 2.11
CA CYS A 97 4.49 7.66 2.58
C CYS A 97 5.78 8.44 2.27
N THR A 98 6.49 8.88 3.30
CA THR A 98 7.77 9.61 3.18
C THR A 98 8.96 8.70 2.91
N GLY A 99 8.91 7.45 3.37
CA GLY A 99 9.97 6.45 3.16
C GLY A 99 9.85 5.66 1.85
N CYS A 100 8.76 5.81 1.11
CA CYS A 100 8.51 5.04 -0.10
C CYS A 100 9.20 5.66 -1.32
N GLY A 101 9.83 4.83 -2.16
CA GLY A 101 10.24 5.23 -3.51
C GLY A 101 9.04 5.64 -4.37
N ARG A 102 9.29 6.26 -5.53
CA ARG A 102 8.24 6.87 -6.40
C ARG A 102 7.02 5.97 -6.60
N ASN A 103 7.22 4.69 -6.88
CA ASN A 103 6.14 3.73 -7.15
C ASN A 103 5.90 2.76 -5.99
N ASP A 104 6.62 2.92 -4.88
CA ASP A 104 6.45 2.07 -3.71
C ASP A 104 5.24 2.56 -2.90
N ILE A 105 4.62 1.62 -2.21
CA ILE A 105 3.39 1.85 -1.45
C ILE A 105 3.47 1.23 -0.06
N LEU A 106 2.78 1.84 0.90
CA LEU A 106 2.64 1.35 2.25
C LEU A 106 1.19 0.92 2.47
N LEU A 107 0.96 -0.40 2.58
CA LEU A 107 -0.38 -0.94 2.83
C LEU A 107 -0.67 -1.03 4.33
N SER A 108 -1.95 -0.94 4.70
CA SER A 108 -2.37 -1.39 6.04
C SER A 108 -2.19 -2.91 6.20
N PRO A 109 -2.17 -3.43 7.44
CA PRO A 109 -2.05 -4.87 7.68
C PRO A 109 -3.14 -5.68 7.00
N SER A 110 -4.41 -5.24 7.03
CA SER A 110 -5.51 -5.95 6.36
C SER A 110 -5.35 -6.00 4.84
N ALA A 111 -4.94 -4.88 4.22
CA ALA A 111 -4.70 -4.82 2.78
C ALA A 111 -3.54 -5.73 2.36
N PHE A 112 -2.43 -5.68 3.08
CA PHE A 112 -1.27 -6.52 2.79
C PHE A 112 -1.59 -8.01 2.97
N ALA A 113 -2.24 -8.38 4.09
CA ALA A 113 -2.63 -9.74 4.40
C ALA A 113 -3.56 -10.38 3.35
N SER A 114 -4.33 -9.56 2.63
CA SER A 114 -5.22 -10.04 1.56
C SER A 114 -4.46 -10.51 0.31
N ILE A 115 -3.25 -10.00 0.09
CA ILE A 115 -2.42 -10.31 -1.10
C ILE A 115 -1.09 -11.00 -0.77
N GLY A 116 -0.69 -11.12 0.50
CA GLY A 116 0.54 -11.77 0.92
C GLY A 116 0.61 -12.03 2.42
N ASP A 117 1.61 -12.79 2.86
CA ASP A 117 1.85 -13.06 4.29
C ASP A 117 2.60 -11.88 4.93
N LEU A 118 2.06 -11.32 6.01
CA LEU A 118 2.67 -10.21 6.76
C LEU A 118 4.12 -10.50 7.18
N ASN A 119 4.48 -11.77 7.43
CA ASN A 119 5.83 -12.18 7.81
C ASN A 119 6.87 -11.94 6.71
N LEU A 120 6.45 -11.80 5.45
CA LEU A 120 7.36 -11.43 4.36
C LEU A 120 7.83 -9.98 4.48
N GLY A 121 7.01 -9.10 5.07
CA GLY A 121 7.29 -7.67 5.25
C GLY A 121 7.29 -6.84 3.95
N ILE A 122 7.61 -7.46 2.82
CA ILE A 122 7.81 -6.81 1.53
C ILE A 122 7.21 -7.67 0.41
N LEU A 123 6.50 -7.05 -0.54
CA LEU A 123 5.97 -7.70 -1.74
C LEU A 123 6.32 -6.90 -3.00
N ASN A 124 6.59 -7.58 -4.11
CA ASN A 124 6.59 -6.95 -5.43
C ASN A 124 5.15 -6.82 -5.93
N VAL A 125 4.72 -5.60 -6.25
CA VAL A 125 3.35 -5.31 -6.63
C VAL A 125 3.27 -4.52 -7.94
N GLN A 126 2.15 -4.67 -8.62
CA GLN A 126 1.68 -3.75 -9.64
C GLN A 126 0.41 -3.08 -9.15
N TRP A 127 0.24 -1.79 -9.46
CA TRP A 127 -0.95 -1.07 -9.03
C TRP A 127 -1.33 0.04 -10.01
N HIS A 128 -2.60 0.43 -9.95
CA HIS A 128 -3.14 1.53 -10.72
C HIS A 128 -4.30 2.21 -9.99
N PHE A 129 -4.50 3.50 -10.26
CA PHE A 129 -5.60 4.26 -9.71
C PHE A 129 -6.88 4.02 -10.50
N LYS A 130 -7.95 3.60 -9.81
CA LYS A 130 -9.29 3.54 -10.40
C LYS A 130 -9.72 4.96 -10.79
N ALA A 131 -10.75 5.05 -11.63
CA ALA A 131 -11.39 6.33 -11.95
C ALA A 131 -11.77 7.09 -10.66
N LYS A 132 -11.71 8.44 -10.68
CA LYS A 132 -11.94 9.27 -9.48
C LYS A 132 -13.35 9.11 -8.90
N ASP A 133 -14.31 8.76 -9.74
CA ASP A 133 -15.72 8.49 -9.43
C ASP A 133 -15.99 7.01 -9.15
N PHE A 134 -14.96 6.15 -9.19
CA PHE A 134 -15.13 4.74 -8.83
C PHE A 134 -15.50 4.61 -7.36
N THR A 135 -16.61 3.94 -7.12
CA THR A 135 -16.99 3.44 -5.80
C THR A 135 -17.11 1.92 -5.89
N PRO A 136 -16.47 1.15 -5.00
CA PRO A 136 -16.69 -0.29 -4.99
C PRO A 136 -18.17 -0.54 -4.74
N SER A 137 -18.80 -1.29 -5.64
CA SER A 137 -20.16 -1.75 -5.43
C SER A 137 -20.14 -2.69 -4.23
N ILE A 138 -20.53 -2.19 -3.06
CA ILE A 138 -20.93 -3.05 -1.96
C ILE A 138 -22.18 -3.76 -2.49
N THR A 139 -22.03 -4.98 -3.00
CA THR A 139 -23.18 -5.85 -3.17
C THR A 139 -23.73 -6.04 -1.76
N LEU A 140 -24.78 -5.29 -1.43
CA LEU A 140 -25.67 -5.59 -0.32
C LEU A 140 -26.31 -6.94 -0.66
N VAL A 141 -25.57 -8.03 -0.49
CA VAL A 141 -26.20 -9.32 -0.26
C VAL A 141 -26.88 -9.12 1.09
N PRO A 142 -28.24 -9.09 1.17
CA PRO A 142 -28.90 -9.11 2.46
C PRO A 142 -28.34 -10.29 3.25
N PRO A 143 -28.05 -10.16 4.56
CA PRO A 143 -27.50 -11.25 5.33
C PRO A 143 -28.43 -12.46 5.19
N THR A 144 -28.02 -13.43 4.39
CA THR A 144 -28.66 -14.74 4.36
C THR A 144 -28.60 -15.25 5.79
N PRO A 145 -29.72 -15.78 6.34
CA PRO A 145 -29.72 -16.31 7.70
C PRO A 145 -28.66 -17.41 7.77
N VAL A 146 -27.56 -17.10 8.47
CA VAL A 146 -26.56 -18.09 8.85
C VAL A 146 -27.30 -19.13 9.68
N PRO A 147 -27.28 -20.43 9.32
CA PRO A 147 -27.82 -21.44 10.21
C PRO A 147 -27.00 -21.42 11.50
N SER A 148 -27.66 -21.02 12.58
CA SER A 148 -27.19 -21.17 13.95
C SER A 148 -26.91 -22.65 14.22
N SER A 149 -25.64 -23.06 14.10
CA SER A 149 -25.20 -24.34 14.67
C SER A 149 -24.54 -24.08 16.01
N SER A 150 -25.38 -24.29 17.02
CA SER A 150 -25.11 -24.31 18.45
C SER A 150 -24.06 -25.36 18.83
N SER A 151 -23.08 -24.95 19.62
CA SER A 151 -22.51 -25.80 20.69
C SER A 151 -21.83 -24.92 21.74
N VAL A 152 -22.66 -24.17 22.49
CA VAL A 152 -22.28 -23.72 23.84
C VAL A 152 -22.43 -24.93 24.75
N SER A 153 -21.31 -25.56 25.10
CA SER A 153 -21.24 -26.51 26.21
C SER A 153 -21.18 -25.71 27.51
N SER A 154 -22.23 -25.80 28.30
CA SER A 154 -22.36 -25.26 29.64
C SER A 154 -21.35 -25.92 30.60
N ILE A 155 -20.51 -25.11 31.26
CA ILE A 155 -19.86 -25.50 32.52
C ILE A 155 -20.32 -24.53 33.61
N ASN A 156 -20.84 -25.13 34.67
CA ASN A 156 -21.60 -24.51 35.74
C ASN A 156 -20.75 -23.55 36.57
N ASN A 157 -21.36 -22.43 36.94
CA ASN A 157 -20.80 -21.38 37.77
C ASN A 157 -20.66 -21.88 39.22
N THR A 158 -19.43 -21.98 39.72
CA THR A 158 -19.17 -21.98 41.17
C THR A 158 -18.22 -20.84 41.50
N GLN A 159 -18.80 -19.83 42.14
CA GLN A 159 -18.17 -18.71 42.80
C GLN A 159 -17.02 -19.18 43.70
N ILE A 160 -15.77 -18.85 43.33
CA ILE A 160 -14.65 -18.82 44.26
C ILE A 160 -13.85 -17.54 44.00
N THR A 161 -13.91 -16.65 44.98
CA THR A 161 -13.16 -15.40 45.09
C THR A 161 -11.65 -15.65 44.95
N PRO A 162 -10.92 -14.94 44.08
CA PRO A 162 -9.46 -14.93 44.15
C PRO A 162 -9.03 -13.95 45.25
N THR A 163 -8.73 -14.48 46.43
CA THR A 163 -7.88 -13.79 47.41
C THR A 163 -6.49 -13.67 46.79
N ILE A 164 -6.04 -12.44 46.57
CA ILE A 164 -4.67 -12.13 46.13
C ILE A 164 -3.71 -12.36 47.30
N PRO A 165 -2.70 -13.26 47.23
CA PRO A 165 -1.53 -13.14 48.07
C PRO A 165 -0.58 -12.13 47.43
N VAL A 166 -0.57 -10.90 47.95
CA VAL A 166 0.52 -9.94 47.71
C VAL A 166 1.78 -10.57 48.29
N THR A 167 2.61 -11.15 47.43
CA THR A 167 3.93 -11.63 47.84
C THR A 167 4.88 -10.45 47.72
N THR A 168 5.07 -9.72 48.83
CA THR A 168 6.13 -8.72 48.96
C THR A 168 7.47 -9.45 48.93
N LEU A 169 8.20 -9.33 47.83
CA LEU A 169 9.59 -9.78 47.75
C LEU A 169 10.47 -8.77 48.50
N SER A 170 10.51 -8.91 49.82
CA SER A 170 11.46 -8.23 50.69
C SER A 170 12.82 -8.90 50.53
N SER A 171 13.76 -8.26 49.85
CA SER A 171 15.17 -8.66 49.92
C SER A 171 15.71 -8.36 51.33
N PRO A 172 16.52 -9.26 51.93
CA PRO A 172 17.07 -9.04 53.25
C PRO A 172 18.12 -7.91 53.23
N VAL A 173 17.88 -6.89 54.05
CA VAL A 173 18.91 -5.96 54.51
C VAL A 173 19.86 -6.75 55.40
N SER A 174 21.10 -6.96 54.94
CA SER A 174 22.19 -7.39 55.81
C SER A 174 22.82 -6.15 56.42
N THR A 175 22.50 -5.91 57.68
CA THR A 175 23.19 -4.95 58.55
C THR A 175 24.63 -5.40 58.75
N ILE A 176 25.59 -4.61 58.26
CA ILE A 176 26.99 -4.68 58.70
C ILE A 176 27.26 -3.38 59.44
N SER A 177 27.24 -3.44 60.77
CA SER A 177 27.74 -2.39 61.64
C SER A 177 29.26 -2.27 61.47
N GLY A 178 29.72 -1.03 61.39
CA GLY A 178 30.99 -0.67 60.80
C GLY A 178 32.25 -0.96 61.62
N THR A 179 33.38 -0.77 60.94
CA THR A 179 34.65 -0.38 61.54
C THR A 179 35.34 0.63 60.61
N THR A 180 35.82 1.69 61.23
CA THR A 180 36.68 2.78 60.73
C THR A 180 37.91 2.30 59.97
N GLY A 181 38.23 2.92 58.82
CA GLY A 181 39.58 2.87 58.26
C GLY A 181 39.74 3.18 56.76
N ALA A 182 40.23 4.40 56.47
CA ALA A 182 41.03 4.85 55.32
C ALA A 182 40.48 4.76 53.86
N PRO A 183 40.75 5.78 53.01
CA PRO A 183 40.37 5.76 51.59
C PRO A 183 41.39 4.99 50.75
N ILE A 184 40.90 4.06 49.91
CA ILE A 184 41.69 3.39 48.88
C ILE A 184 41.05 3.60 47.51
N THR A 185 41.78 4.33 46.68
CA THR A 185 41.54 4.62 45.27
C THR A 185 41.69 3.36 44.44
N ILE A 186 40.66 2.91 43.70
CA ILE A 186 40.81 1.93 42.62
C ILE A 186 39.90 2.34 41.45
N GLY A 187 40.53 2.49 40.27
CA GLY A 187 39.99 3.11 39.08
C GLY A 187 38.82 2.36 38.42
N SER A 188 37.90 3.14 37.86
CA SER A 188 36.88 2.66 36.92
C SER A 188 37.52 2.36 35.55
N PRO A 189 37.20 1.23 34.90
CA PRO A 189 37.42 1.09 33.47
C PRO A 189 36.46 2.00 32.69
N PRO A 190 36.88 2.57 31.55
CA PRO A 190 36.09 3.54 30.81
C PRO A 190 34.90 2.88 30.10
N VAL A 191 33.76 3.56 30.16
CA VAL A 191 32.56 3.31 29.37
C VAL A 191 32.89 3.56 27.89
N THR A 192 32.87 2.51 27.07
CA THR A 192 32.96 2.66 25.61
C THR A 192 31.62 3.16 25.09
N ILE A 193 31.52 4.48 24.88
CA ILE A 193 30.41 5.13 24.18
C ILE A 193 30.59 4.81 22.69
N ILE A 194 29.65 4.05 22.12
CA ILE A 194 29.56 3.83 20.67
C ILE A 194 28.98 5.11 20.06
N PRO A 195 29.70 5.85 19.20
CA PRO A 195 29.16 7.04 18.55
C PRO A 195 28.12 6.66 17.50
N SER A 196 26.97 7.33 17.56
CA SER A 196 25.95 7.35 16.53
C SER A 196 26.53 7.78 15.18
N SER A 197 26.16 7.05 14.14
CA SER A 197 26.59 7.29 12.76
C SER A 197 26.25 8.72 12.28
N PRO A 198 27.16 9.43 11.61
CA PRO A 198 26.95 10.80 11.17
C PRO A 198 25.98 10.90 9.98
N ALA A 199 25.06 11.86 10.06
CA ALA A 199 24.25 12.34 8.95
C ALA A 199 25.15 12.86 7.80
N PRO A 200 24.75 12.69 6.52
CA PRO A 200 25.48 13.30 5.41
C PRO A 200 25.35 14.83 5.46
N SER A 201 26.50 15.50 5.49
CA SER A 201 26.60 16.97 5.44
C SER A 201 26.23 17.52 4.06
N PRO A 202 25.74 18.77 3.97
CA PRO A 202 25.50 19.45 2.70
C PRO A 202 26.83 19.83 2.01
N ILE A 203 26.91 19.54 0.71
CA ILE A 203 28.01 19.96 -0.17
C ILE A 203 27.98 21.49 -0.30
N GLY A 204 28.89 22.16 0.38
CA GLY A 204 29.24 23.56 0.13
C GLY A 204 30.18 23.66 -1.05
N THR A 205 29.74 24.31 -2.13
CA THR A 205 30.61 24.68 -3.25
C THR A 205 30.92 26.16 -3.14
N THR A 206 32.17 26.47 -2.81
CA THR A 206 32.73 27.82 -2.77
C THR A 206 33.01 28.26 -4.22
N GLY A 207 32.08 29.03 -4.80
CA GLY A 207 32.25 29.69 -6.09
C GLY A 207 32.50 31.18 -5.90
N VAL A 208 33.69 31.62 -6.28
CA VAL A 208 34.18 33.00 -6.24
C VAL A 208 33.21 33.94 -6.98
N VAL A 209 32.70 34.94 -6.25
CA VAL A 209 32.02 36.11 -6.84
C VAL A 209 33.04 36.97 -7.56
N THR A 210 33.07 36.87 -8.89
CA THR A 210 33.68 37.89 -9.76
C THR A 210 32.53 38.59 -10.47
N SER A 211 32.28 39.84 -10.12
CA SER A 211 31.27 40.70 -10.72
C SER A 211 31.61 40.96 -12.20
N VAL A 212 30.81 40.41 -13.11
CA VAL A 212 30.81 40.78 -14.54
C VAL A 212 29.63 41.71 -14.79
N PRO A 213 29.83 42.89 -15.42
CA PRO A 213 28.74 43.82 -15.69
C PRO A 213 27.80 43.28 -16.77
N VAL A 214 26.50 43.36 -16.49
CA VAL A 214 25.41 42.97 -17.39
C VAL A 214 25.27 44.02 -18.49
N SER A 215 25.66 43.68 -19.72
CA SER A 215 25.33 44.47 -20.91
C SER A 215 23.98 43.98 -21.44
N ALA A 216 22.95 44.79 -21.29
CA ALA A 216 21.60 44.49 -21.78
C ALA A 216 21.57 44.57 -23.31
N THR A 217 21.35 43.43 -23.96
CA THR A 217 21.01 43.37 -25.39
C THR A 217 19.49 43.20 -25.50
N PRO A 218 18.74 44.10 -26.17
CA PRO A 218 17.28 43.98 -26.28
C PRO A 218 16.89 42.85 -27.25
N LEU A 219 15.88 42.07 -26.86
CA LEU A 219 15.23 41.06 -27.71
C LEU A 219 14.36 41.72 -28.79
N PRO A 220 14.30 41.15 -30.01
CA PRO A 220 13.45 41.67 -31.08
C PRO A 220 11.97 41.38 -30.84
N VAL A 221 11.14 42.40 -31.08
CA VAL A 221 9.67 42.37 -31.01
C VAL A 221 9.12 41.57 -32.21
N PRO A 222 8.20 40.62 -32.03
CA PRO A 222 7.55 39.94 -33.14
C PRO A 222 6.52 40.87 -33.80
N SER A 223 6.72 41.13 -35.09
CA SER A 223 5.77 41.81 -35.96
C SER A 223 4.58 40.91 -36.27
N SER A 224 3.38 41.41 -36.00
CA SER A 224 2.10 40.81 -36.37
C SER A 224 1.85 41.00 -37.88
N PRO A 225 1.39 39.99 -38.63
CA PRO A 225 0.86 40.22 -39.97
C PRO A 225 -0.61 40.69 -39.91
N ALA A 226 -0.97 41.52 -40.89
CA ALA A 226 -2.29 42.07 -41.17
C ALA A 226 -3.23 41.04 -41.82
#